data_AF-A0A8J4U3T3-F1
#
_entry.id   AF-A0A8J4U3T3-F1
#
_cell.length_a   1.000
_cell.length_b   1.000
_cell.length_c   1.000
_cell.angle_alpha   90.00
_cell.angle_beta   90.00
_cell.angle_gamma   90.00
#
_symmetry.space_group_name_H-M   'P 1'
#
loop_
_entity.id
_entity.type
_entity.pdbx_description
1 polymer ?
#
loop_
_entity_poly.entity_id
_entity_poly.type
_entity_poly.pdbx_seq_one_letter_code
_entity_poly.pdbx_strand_id
1 'polypeptide(L)' 'MDKKKSPMEVRYIMSAPQILRVGSEERVLVEVQDYNAKDSMKVHVRVMNFPSKHTDLGNYLLTLDSNNKYQALVNIK' A
#
# COMPACT_ATOMS: atom_id res chain seq x y z
N MET A 1 5.09 -2.09 -39.03
CA MET A 1 5.18 -1.00 -38.03
C MET A 1 4.63 -1.56 -36.72
N ASP A 2 5.41 -2.42 -36.06
CA ASP A 2 5.05 -2.96 -34.75
C ASP A 2 5.44 -1.93 -33.70
N LYS A 3 4.45 -1.24 -33.14
CA LYS A 3 4.68 -0.47 -31.91
C LYS A 3 4.99 -1.49 -30.81
N LYS A 4 6.28 -1.74 -30.58
CA LYS A 4 6.81 -2.51 -29.46
C LYS A 4 6.21 -1.90 -28.19
N LYS A 5 5.18 -2.55 -27.63
CA LYS A 5 4.53 -2.14 -26.38
C LYS A 5 5.66 -2.02 -25.34
N SER A 6 5.86 -0.84 -24.78
CA SER A 6 6.77 -0.67 -23.65
C SER A 6 6.37 -1.68 -22.57
N PRO A 7 7.32 -2.31 -21.85
CA PRO A 7 6.97 -3.15 -20.71
C PRO A 7 6.11 -2.32 -19.77
N MET A 8 4.90 -2.79 -19.47
CA MET A 8 4.01 -2.10 -18.53
C MET A 8 4.67 -2.19 -17.16
N GLU A 9 5.08 -1.04 -16.63
CA GLU A 9 5.80 -0.94 -15.36
C GLU A 9 4.79 -1.06 -14.20
N VAL A 10 5.04 -2.00 -13.29
CA VAL A 10 4.22 -2.17 -12.09
C VAL A 10 4.44 -0.98 -11.16
N ARG A 11 3.36 -0.33 -10.73
CA ARG A 11 3.41 0.83 -9.83
C ARG A 11 2.81 0.49 -8.48
N TYR A 12 3.53 0.82 -7.41
CA TYR A 12 3.09 0.66 -6.03
C TYR A 12 2.73 2.03 -5.46
N ILE A 13 1.51 2.18 -4.98
CA ILE A 13 0.98 3.46 -4.50
C ILE A 13 0.58 3.30 -3.04
N MET A 14 1.05 4.25 -2.21
CA MET A 14 0.55 4.45 -0.85
C MET A 14 0.21 5.93 -0.70
N SER A 15 -1.05 6.23 -0.38
CA SER A 15 -1.52 7.59 -0.15
C SER A 15 -2.05 7.72 1.27
N ALA A 16 -1.54 8.71 1.99
CA ALA A 16 -1.88 8.98 3.38
C ALA A 16 -2.20 10.47 3.54
N PRO A 17 -2.89 10.86 4.63
CA PRO A 17 -3.07 12.26 4.98
C PRO A 17 -1.73 12.96 5.15
N GLN A 18 -1.68 14.26 4.83
CA GLN A 18 -0.46 15.07 5.00
C GLN A 18 0.02 15.12 6.46
N ILE A 19 -0.91 15.09 7.40
CA ILE A 19 -0.64 15.11 8.85
C ILE A 19 -1.36 13.91 9.48
N LEU A 20 -0.60 13.10 10.21
CA LEU A 20 -1.13 12.03 11.05
C LEU A 20 -1.34 12.57 12.47
N ARG A 21 -2.55 12.42 13.01
CA ARG A 21 -2.91 12.90 14.34
C ARG A 21 -2.85 11.76 15.35
N VAL A 22 -2.35 12.06 16.53
CA VAL A 22 -2.29 11.09 17.63
C VAL A 22 -3.70 10.83 18.17
N GLY A 23 -4.06 9.56 18.32
CA GLY A 23 -5.31 9.13 18.95
C GLY A 23 -6.54 9.11 18.03
N SER A 24 -6.43 9.58 16.78
CA SER A 24 -7.47 9.41 15.75
C SER A 24 -7.10 8.33 14.75
N GLU A 25 -8.13 7.70 14.17
CA GLU A 25 -7.93 6.83 13.02
C GLU A 25 -7.65 7.67 11.76
N GLU A 26 -6.59 7.32 11.04
CA GLU A 26 -6.24 7.90 9.74
C GLU A 26 -6.41 6.85 8.65
N ARG A 27 -6.94 7.26 7.48
CA ARG A 27 -7.16 6.34 6.34
C ARG A 27 -6.00 6.41 5.37
N VAL A 28 -5.39 5.26 5.09
CA VAL A 28 -4.32 5.10 4.10
C VAL A 28 -4.82 4.23 2.96
N LEU A 29 -4.66 4.70 1.73
CA LEU A 29 -4.88 3.91 0.52
C LEU A 29 -3.58 3.19 0.17
N VAL A 30 -3.68 1.90 -0.16
CA VAL A 30 -2.61 1.09 -0.72
C VAL A 30 -3.12 0.45 -2.01
N GLU A 31 -2.37 0.57 -3.09
CA GLU A 31 -2.75 0.05 -4.41
C GLU A 31 -1.53 -0.44 -5.18
N VAL A 32 -1.72 -1.46 -6.02
CA VAL A 32 -0.76 -1.84 -7.07
C VAL A 32 -1.43 -1.75 -8.43
N GLN A 33 -0.80 -1.01 -9.35
CA GLN A 33 -1.25 -0.81 -10.72
C GLN A 33 -0.38 -1.59 -11.71
N ASP A 34 -0.98 -1.95 -12.84
CA ASP A 34 -0.34 -2.70 -13.93
C ASP A 34 0.23 -4.06 -13.49
N TYR A 35 -0.28 -4.60 -12.38
CA TYR A 35 0.10 -5.89 -11.83
C TYR A 35 -0.59 -7.03 -12.58
N ASN A 36 0.17 -7.71 -13.44
CA ASN A 36 -0.35 -8.79 -14.28
C ASN A 36 -0.20 -10.19 -13.65
N ALA A 37 0.34 -10.29 -12.43
CA ALA A 37 0.44 -11.58 -11.76
C ALA A 37 -0.94 -11.98 -11.22
N LYS A 38 -1.26 -13.28 -11.32
CA LYS A 38 -2.52 -13.83 -10.80
C LYS A 38 -2.52 -14.04 -9.28
N ASP A 39 -1.37 -13.84 -8.64
CA ASP A 39 -1.18 -14.12 -7.23
C ASP A 39 -1.66 -12.95 -6.36
N SER A 40 -2.09 -13.28 -5.14
CA SER A 40 -2.36 -12.28 -4.12
C SER A 40 -1.05 -11.70 -3.58
N MET A 41 -1.00 -10.39 -3.35
CA MET A 41 0.13 -9.70 -2.75
C MET A 41 -0.14 -9.42 -1.27
N LYS A 42 0.74 -9.91 -0.39
CA LYS A 42 0.72 -9.54 1.02
C LYS A 42 1.44 -8.22 1.21
N VAL A 43 0.77 -7.25 1.81
CA VAL A 43 1.33 -5.92 2.11
C VAL A 43 1.34 -5.69 3.61
N HIS A 44 2.44 -5.15 4.11
CA HIS A 44 2.63 -4.84 5.51
C HIS A 44 2.78 -3.33 5.70
N VAL A 45 1.74 -2.68 6.23
CA VAL A 45 1.76 -1.26 6.57
C VAL A 45 2.19 -1.12 8.03
N ARG A 46 3.23 -0.33 8.28
CA ARG A 46 3.78 -0.09 9.61
C ARG A 46 3.88 1.40 9.92
N VAL A 47 3.42 1.78 11.11
CA VAL A 47 3.70 3.07 11.74
C VAL A 47 4.82 2.84 12.72
N MET A 48 5.93 3.56 12.59
CA MET A 48 7.13 3.35 13.41
C MET A 48 7.62 4.66 14.02
N ASN A 49 8.35 4.57 15.12
CA ASN A 49 9.00 5.74 15.71
C ASN A 49 10.10 6.32 14.78
N PHE A 50 10.27 7.64 14.81
CA PHE A 50 11.35 8.35 14.11
C PHE A 50 12.39 8.86 15.12
N PRO A 51 13.71 8.86 14.82
CA PRO A 51 14.31 8.40 13.58
C PRO A 51 14.63 6.90 13.52
N SER A 52 14.70 6.21 14.67
CA SER A 52 15.34 4.90 14.76
C SER A 52 14.53 3.74 14.19
N LYS A 53 13.20 3.86 14.05
CA LYS A 53 12.30 2.83 13.50
C LYS A 53 12.37 1.47 14.21
N HIS A 54 12.70 1.46 15.50
CA HIS A 54 12.78 0.23 16.30
C HIS A 54 11.49 -0.11 17.05
N THR A 55 10.56 0.85 17.15
CA THR A 55 9.27 0.66 17.81
C THR A 55 8.16 0.69 16.77
N ASP A 56 7.42 -0.42 16.66
CA ASP A 56 6.17 -0.47 15.92
C ASP A 56 5.08 0.21 16.77
N LEU A 57 4.54 1.31 16.26
CA LEU A 57 3.39 2.03 16.83
C LEU A 57 2.07 1.48 16.27
N GLY A 58 2.09 0.94 15.06
CA GLY A 58 0.93 0.31 14.40
C GLY A 58 1.38 -0.67 13.32
N ASN A 59 0.64 -1.77 13.17
CA ASN A 59 1.00 -2.90 12.30
C ASN A 59 -0.25 -3.48 11.65
N TYR A 60 -0.30 -3.43 10.31
CA TYR A 60 -1.48 -3.83 9.54
C TYR A 60 -1.07 -4.71 8.37
N LEU A 61 -1.67 -5.90 8.29
CA LEU A 61 -1.46 -6.87 7.22
C LEU A 61 -2.64 -6.82 6.25
N LEU A 62 -2.33 -6.59 4.98
CA LEU A 62 -3.30 -6.51 3.90
C LEU A 62 -3.01 -7.60 2.87
N THR A 63 -4.05 -8.08 2.22
CA THR A 63 -3.95 -8.95 1.05
C THR A 63 -4.57 -8.21 -0.11
N LEU A 64 -3.79 -7.94 -1.15
CA LEU A 64 -4.24 -7.33 -2.41
C LEU A 64 -4.41 -8.43 -3.44
N ASP A 65 -5.60 -8.56 -4.00
CA ASP A 65 -5.94 -9.64 -4.94
C ASP A 65 -6.95 -9.15 -6.00
N SER A 66 -7.36 -10.05 -6.88
CA SER A 66 -8.35 -9.72 -7.91
C SER A 66 -9.72 -9.33 -7.36
N ASN A 67 -10.10 -9.78 -6.15
CA ASN A 67 -11.38 -9.46 -5.53
C ASN A 67 -11.43 -7.99 -5.09
N ASN A 68 -10.33 -7.49 -4.54
CA ASN A 68 -10.21 -6.07 -4.18
C ASN A 68 -9.56 -5.21 -5.25
N LYS A 69 -9.36 -5.74 -6.47
CA LYS A 69 -8.72 -5.03 -7.59
C LYS A 69 -7.34 -4.49 -7.22
N TYR A 70 -6.60 -5.25 -6.41
CA TYR A 70 -5.28 -4.91 -5.91
C TYR A 70 -5.20 -3.55 -5.19
N GLN A 71 -6.25 -3.18 -4.46
CA GLN A 71 -6.31 -1.98 -3.63
C GLN A 71 -6.96 -2.25 -2.27
N ALA A 72 -6.57 -1.47 -1.25
CA ALA A 72 -7.17 -1.50 0.08
C ALA A 72 -7.12 -0.12 0.74
N LEU A 73 -8.18 0.22 1.48
CA LEU A 73 -8.16 1.29 2.47
C LEU A 73 -7.93 0.68 3.85
N VAL A 74 -6.92 1.15 4.56
CA VAL A 74 -6.59 0.71 5.93
C VAL A 74 -6.74 1.89 6.89
N ASN A 75 -7.40 1.64 8.02
CA ASN A 75 -7.43 2.58 9.14
C ASN A 75 -6.20 2.32 10.02
N ILE A 76 -5.32 3.30 10.15
CA ILE A 76 -4.18 3.28 11.06
C ILE A 76 -4.49 4.14 12.29
N LYS A 77 -3.93 3.81 13.46
CA LYS A 77 -4.13 4.52 14.72
C LYS A 77 -2.88 4.49 15.58
#